data_AF-A0AAW7KFL3-F1
#
_entry.id   AF-A0AAW7KFL3-F1
#
_cell.length_a   1.000
_cell.length_b   1.000
_cell.length_c   1.000
_cell.angle_alpha   90.00
_cell.angle_beta   90.00
_cell.angle_gamma   90.00
#
_symmetry.space_group_name_H-M   'P 1'
#
loop_
_entity.id
_entity.type
_entity.pdbx_description
1 polymer ?
#
loop_
_entity_poly.entity_id
_entity_poly.type
_entity_poly.pdbx_seq_one_letter_code
_entity_poly.pdbx_strand_id
1 'polypeptide(L)'
;MNFKKIFSAITILGGIVVFTGCGLGKDEVTNTDYKVNVENATNIYKANTNNSEILSINFDIGEGSKEYEYIFVNSAEKIYINPQNEKVKKESDTSGRENNKETFNAKEIEGIKSTKKVLEEAKNKVGGISPRVLDWRLEKKDGTLVYDINVKTNTGSERVLLSAK
;
A
#
# COMPACT_ATOMS: atom_id res chain seq x y z
N MET A 1 -22.28 -60.55 -2.70
CA MET A 1 -22.06 -59.45 -3.66
C MET A 1 -21.65 -58.24 -2.82
N ASN A 2 -20.34 -57.98 -2.73
CA ASN A 2 -19.76 -57.04 -1.76
C ASN A 2 -19.36 -55.74 -2.46
N PHE A 3 -20.10 -54.66 -2.23
CA PHE A 3 -19.71 -53.32 -2.69
C PHE A 3 -18.80 -52.67 -1.64
N LYS A 4 -17.49 -52.67 -1.90
CA LYS A 4 -16.52 -51.86 -1.18
C LYS A 4 -16.77 -50.38 -1.51
N LYS A 5 -17.09 -49.57 -0.51
CA LYS A 5 -17.16 -48.11 -0.64
C LYS A 5 -15.74 -47.56 -0.76
N ILE A 6 -15.38 -47.06 -1.94
CA ILE A 6 -14.14 -46.33 -2.19
C ILE A 6 -14.37 -44.89 -1.72
N PHE A 7 -13.79 -44.51 -0.58
CA PHE A 7 -13.69 -43.11 -0.20
C PHE A 7 -12.62 -42.45 -1.08
N SER A 8 -13.05 -41.63 -2.03
CA SER A 8 -12.15 -40.75 -2.79
C SER A 8 -11.71 -39.60 -1.88
N ALA A 9 -10.45 -39.62 -1.47
CA ALA A 9 -9.81 -38.45 -0.89
C ALA A 9 -9.55 -37.46 -2.02
N ILE A 10 -10.30 -36.36 -2.05
CA ILE A 10 -10.04 -35.21 -2.92
C ILE A 10 -8.79 -34.52 -2.36
N THR A 11 -7.63 -34.84 -2.91
CA THR A 11 -6.42 -34.04 -2.75
C THR A 11 -6.65 -32.72 -3.48
N ILE A 12 -7.03 -31.68 -2.73
CA ILE A 12 -6.96 -30.31 -3.22
C ILE A 12 -5.48 -30.01 -3.40
N LEU A 13 -4.99 -30.13 -4.64
CA LEU A 13 -3.75 -29.52 -5.10
C LEU A 13 -3.91 -28.01 -4.97
N GLY A 14 -3.70 -27.48 -3.76
CA GLY A 14 -3.40 -26.08 -3.56
C GLY A 14 -2.05 -25.83 -4.23
N GLY A 15 -2.09 -25.35 -5.47
CA GLY A 15 -0.92 -24.94 -6.20
C GLY A 15 -0.19 -23.87 -5.39
N ILE A 16 0.90 -24.26 -4.73
CA ILE A 16 1.87 -23.31 -4.21
C ILE A 16 2.49 -22.69 -5.44
N VAL A 17 2.09 -21.46 -5.77
CA VAL A 17 2.83 -20.63 -6.71
C VAL A 17 4.12 -20.24 -5.99
N VAL A 18 5.14 -21.07 -6.15
CA VAL A 18 6.49 -20.73 -5.74
C VAL A 18 6.94 -19.64 -6.70
N PHE A 19 6.86 -18.38 -6.26
CA PHE A 19 7.48 -17.25 -6.95
C PHE A 19 8.99 -17.52 -6.97
N THR A 20 9.47 -18.09 -8.08
CA THR A 20 10.89 -18.26 -8.33
C THR A 20 11.48 -16.86 -8.55
N GLY A 21 12.22 -16.40 -7.55
CA GLY A 21 12.99 -15.18 -7.60
C GLY A 21 14.01 -15.24 -8.73
N CYS A 22 13.69 -14.58 -9.84
CA CYS A 22 14.65 -13.94 -10.72
C CYS A 22 14.37 -12.43 -10.61
N GLY A 23 15.35 -11.71 -10.04
CA GLY A 23 15.35 -10.28 -9.74
C GLY A 23 14.24 -9.46 -10.38
N LEU A 24 13.07 -9.41 -9.74
CA LEU A 24 12.19 -8.28 -9.89
C LEU A 24 12.98 -7.11 -9.30
N GLY A 25 13.30 -6.13 -10.14
CA GLY A 25 13.78 -4.84 -9.67
C GLY A 25 12.80 -4.26 -8.65
N LYS A 26 13.04 -3.05 -8.18
CA LYS A 26 12.05 -2.26 -7.43
C LYS A 26 10.81 -1.88 -8.28
N ASP A 27 10.39 -2.75 -9.20
CA ASP A 27 9.38 -2.63 -10.22
C ASP A 27 8.34 -3.73 -9.88
N GLU A 28 7.14 -3.50 -9.36
CA GLU A 28 6.34 -2.31 -9.19
C GLU A 28 5.51 -2.47 -7.91
N VAL A 29 5.42 -1.41 -7.11
CA VAL A 29 4.37 -1.26 -6.08
C VAL A 29 2.96 -1.44 -6.67
N THR A 30 2.78 -1.27 -7.99
CA THR A 30 1.49 -1.29 -8.70
C THR A 30 0.96 -2.67 -9.07
N ASN A 31 1.83 -3.68 -9.21
CA ASN A 31 1.46 -4.94 -9.87
C ASN A 31 1.23 -6.11 -8.90
N THR A 32 1.36 -5.86 -7.60
CA THR A 32 1.05 -6.84 -6.58
C THR A 32 -0.37 -6.64 -6.07
N ASP A 33 -1.18 -7.69 -6.14
CA ASP A 33 -2.50 -7.71 -5.50
C ASP A 33 -2.31 -8.00 -4.00
N TYR A 34 -2.30 -6.94 -3.20
CA TYR A 34 -2.11 -7.04 -1.75
C TYR A 34 -3.42 -7.41 -1.05
N LYS A 35 -3.36 -8.36 -0.10
CA LYS A 35 -4.52 -8.76 0.71
C LYS A 35 -5.17 -7.59 1.45
N VAL A 36 -4.33 -6.66 1.92
CA VAL A 36 -4.75 -5.45 2.63
C VAL A 36 -4.67 -4.26 1.66
N ASN A 37 -5.82 -3.63 1.38
CA ASN A 37 -5.88 -2.35 0.69
C ASN A 37 -5.78 -1.17 1.70
N VAL A 38 -5.76 0.07 1.22
CA VAL A 38 -5.62 1.27 2.08
C VAL A 38 -6.76 1.40 3.11
N GLU A 39 -8.00 1.07 2.74
CA GLU A 39 -9.14 1.09 3.67
C GLU A 39 -8.98 0.04 4.78
N ASN A 40 -8.60 -1.19 4.42
CA ASN A 40 -8.32 -2.26 5.38
C ASN A 40 -7.15 -1.88 6.30
N ALA A 41 -6.07 -1.34 5.74
CA ALA A 41 -4.91 -0.87 6.50
C ALA A 41 -5.30 0.26 7.46
N THR A 42 -6.21 1.14 7.07
CA THR A 42 -6.75 2.21 7.93
C THR A 42 -7.56 1.64 9.09
N ASN A 43 -8.34 0.57 8.87
CA ASN A 43 -9.04 -0.11 9.95
C ASN A 43 -8.07 -0.78 10.93
N ILE A 44 -6.98 -1.38 10.43
CA ILE A 44 -5.90 -1.92 11.26
C ILE A 44 -5.21 -0.80 12.05
N TYR A 45 -4.94 0.35 11.43
CA TYR A 45 -4.40 1.54 12.09
C TYR A 45 -5.27 1.95 13.28
N LYS A 46 -6.59 2.15 13.08
CA LYS A 46 -7.54 2.52 14.15
C LYS A 46 -7.55 1.55 15.32
N ALA A 47 -7.40 0.24 15.04
CA ALA A 47 -7.38 -0.78 16.08
C ALA A 47 -6.06 -0.79 16.89
N ASN A 48 -5.00 -0.17 16.35
CA ASN A 48 -3.65 -0.22 16.91
C ASN A 48 -3.14 1.15 17.38
N THR A 49 -3.93 2.22 17.34
CA THR A 49 -3.54 3.50 17.92
C THR A 49 -4.72 4.23 18.55
N ASN A 50 -4.40 5.10 19.51
CA ASN A 50 -5.37 6.03 20.08
C ASN A 50 -5.43 7.35 19.30
N ASN A 51 -4.61 7.50 18.25
CA ASN A 51 -4.56 8.70 17.43
C ASN A 51 -5.47 8.54 16.21
N SER A 52 -6.55 9.33 16.15
CA SER A 52 -7.46 9.31 14.98
C SER A 52 -6.94 10.13 13.80
N GLU A 53 -5.95 10.99 14.02
CA GLU A 53 -5.38 11.87 13.00
C GLU A 53 -4.23 11.17 12.27
N ILE A 54 -4.23 11.30 10.95
CA ILE A 54 -3.24 10.76 10.04
C ILE A 54 -2.66 11.95 9.27
N LEU A 55 -1.33 12.07 9.23
CA LEU A 55 -0.61 13.06 8.44
C LEU A 55 -0.31 12.54 7.03
N SER A 56 -0.03 11.23 6.94
CA SER A 56 0.08 10.53 5.66
C SER A 56 0.03 9.03 5.77
N ILE A 57 -0.21 8.40 4.62
CA ILE A 57 0.00 6.98 4.40
C ILE A 57 0.97 6.84 3.23
N ASN A 58 2.14 6.24 3.49
CA ASN A 58 3.11 5.92 2.44
C ASN A 58 3.08 4.41 2.18
N PHE A 59 3.66 4.00 1.05
CA PHE A 59 3.86 2.59 0.75
C PHE A 59 5.26 2.37 0.21
N ASP A 60 6.08 1.69 1.00
CA ASP A 60 7.48 1.46 0.70
C ASP A 60 7.95 0.15 1.35
N ILE A 61 9.18 -0.25 1.05
CA ILE A 61 9.89 -1.30 1.77
C ILE A 61 10.28 -0.73 3.14
N GLY A 62 9.81 -1.38 4.21
CA GLY A 62 10.09 -0.93 5.57
C GLY A 62 11.59 -0.82 5.86
N GLU A 63 12.00 0.18 6.64
CA GLU A 63 13.40 0.31 7.06
C GLU A 63 13.83 -0.94 7.86
N GLY A 64 14.76 -1.70 7.28
CA GLY A 64 15.26 -2.95 7.85
C GLY A 64 14.42 -4.20 7.52
N SER A 65 13.27 -4.05 6.86
CA SER A 65 12.51 -5.18 6.29
C SER A 65 12.82 -5.31 4.79
N LYS A 66 12.65 -6.51 4.24
CA LYS A 66 12.63 -6.72 2.77
C LYS A 66 11.20 -6.82 2.26
N GLU A 67 10.25 -6.28 3.03
CA GLU A 67 8.82 -6.43 2.83
C GLU A 67 8.19 -5.06 2.62
N TYR A 68 7.20 -4.99 1.72
CA TYR A 68 6.40 -3.79 1.56
C TYR A 68 5.52 -3.56 2.78
N GLU A 69 5.33 -2.30 3.17
CA GLU A 69 4.52 -1.88 4.32
C GLU A 69 3.73 -0.62 3.96
N TYR A 70 2.47 -0.54 4.43
CA TYR A 70 1.83 0.75 4.60
C TYR A 70 2.44 1.43 5.82
N ILE A 71 2.87 2.67 5.66
CA ILE A 71 3.49 3.47 6.72
C ILE A 71 2.54 4.62 7.04
N PHE A 72 1.80 4.48 8.13
CA PHE A 72 0.95 5.53 8.68
C PHE A 72 1.80 6.44 9.54
N VAL A 73 1.72 7.73 9.28
CA VAL A 73 2.41 8.76 10.07
C VAL A 73 1.37 9.59 10.79
N ASN A 74 1.52 9.75 12.10
CA ASN A 74 0.74 10.68 12.90
C ASN A 74 1.66 11.60 13.71
N SER A 75 1.10 12.41 14.61
CA SER A 75 1.87 13.39 15.39
C SER A 75 2.86 12.79 16.39
N ALA A 76 2.71 11.51 16.76
CA ALA A 76 3.46 10.87 17.85
C ALA A 76 4.30 9.67 17.40
N GLU A 77 3.84 8.91 16.41
CA GLU A 77 4.41 7.63 16.02
C GLU A 77 4.26 7.36 14.53
N LYS A 78 5.09 6.42 14.04
CA LYS A 78 4.87 5.73 12.77
C LYS A 78 4.31 4.35 13.05
N ILE A 79 3.32 3.94 12.25
CA ILE A 79 2.71 2.61 12.31
C ILE A 79 2.88 1.94 10.96
N TYR A 80 3.62 0.84 10.97
CA TYR A 80 3.92 0.03 9.80
C TYR A 80 2.97 -1.16 9.77
N ILE A 81 2.31 -1.38 8.64
CA ILE A 81 1.33 -2.46 8.45
C ILE A 81 1.74 -3.25 7.21
N ASN A 82 2.11 -4.52 7.42
CA ASN A 82 2.43 -5.41 6.31
C ASN A 82 1.14 -5.77 5.54
N PRO A 83 1.09 -5.55 4.22
CA PRO A 83 -0.12 -5.67 3.43
C PRO A 83 -0.45 -7.12 3.02
N GLN A 84 0.43 -8.07 3.31
CA GLN A 84 0.27 -9.50 3.03
C GLN A 84 -0.20 -10.28 4.26
N ASN A 85 0.37 -9.97 5.43
CA ASN A 85 0.16 -10.74 6.66
C ASN A 85 -0.44 -9.94 7.83
N GLU A 86 -0.77 -8.66 7.62
CA GLU A 86 -1.41 -7.78 8.62
C GLU A 86 -0.56 -7.51 9.87
N LYS A 87 0.72 -7.90 9.88
CA LYS A 87 1.63 -7.63 11.00
C LYS A 87 1.82 -6.13 11.18
N VAL A 88 1.73 -5.69 12.43
CA VAL A 88 1.90 -4.29 12.83
C VAL A 88 3.21 -4.10 13.58
N LYS A 89 3.97 -3.07 13.21
CA LYS A 89 5.12 -2.55 13.96
C LYS A 89 4.88 -1.08 14.25
N LYS A 90 5.30 -0.61 15.42
CA LYS A 90 5.21 0.80 15.82
C LYS A 90 6.60 1.34 16.14
N GLU A 91 6.79 2.60 15.84
CA GLU A 91 8.00 3.34 16.17
C GLU A 91 7.60 4.68 16.76
N SER A 92 7.87 4.82 18.05
CA SER A 92 7.73 6.09 18.77
C SER A 92 8.90 6.99 18.38
N ASP A 93 8.61 8.26 18.15
CA ASP A 93 9.51 9.30 17.62
C ASP A 93 9.33 9.55 16.11
N THR A 94 8.86 10.75 15.80
CA THR A 94 8.72 11.28 14.44
C THR A 94 9.74 12.38 14.17
N SER A 95 10.89 12.36 14.87
CA SER A 95 12.00 13.32 14.74
C SER A 95 12.27 13.65 13.26
N GLY A 96 11.66 14.74 12.79
CA GLY A 96 11.44 14.97 11.36
C GLY A 96 10.14 15.69 10.97
N ARG A 97 9.22 15.93 11.92
CA ARG A 97 8.20 17.00 11.92
C ARG A 97 7.49 17.26 10.59
N GLU A 98 6.43 16.49 10.33
CA GLU A 98 5.38 16.88 9.38
C GLU A 98 4.34 17.83 10.02
N ASN A 99 4.80 18.71 10.90
CA ASN A 99 3.94 19.50 11.81
C ASN A 99 3.03 20.51 11.10
N ASN A 100 3.31 20.79 9.82
CA ASN A 100 2.55 21.73 9.01
C ASN A 100 1.66 21.04 7.97
N LYS A 101 1.52 19.70 8.04
CA LYS A 101 0.62 18.98 7.14
C LYS A 101 -0.79 18.98 7.69
N GLU A 102 -1.74 19.10 6.77
CA GLU A 102 -3.13 18.87 7.10
C GLU A 102 -3.33 17.41 7.51
N THR A 103 -4.11 17.21 8.57
CA THR A 103 -4.50 15.88 9.02
C THR A 103 -5.76 15.44 8.31
N PHE A 104 -5.89 14.12 8.15
CA PHE A 104 -7.11 13.45 7.75
C PHE A 104 -7.37 12.28 8.70
N ASN A 105 -8.55 11.69 8.60
CA ASN A 105 -8.93 10.53 9.41
C ASN A 105 -9.54 9.43 8.55
N ALA A 106 -9.85 8.31 9.19
CA ALA A 106 -10.38 7.14 8.52
C ALA A 106 -11.67 7.38 7.72
N LYS A 107 -12.53 8.32 8.15
CA LYS A 107 -13.78 8.64 7.45
C LYS A 107 -13.51 9.27 6.08
N GLU A 108 -12.43 10.05 5.95
CA GLU A 108 -12.05 10.66 4.68
C GLU A 108 -11.51 9.63 3.67
N ILE A 109 -10.97 8.52 4.18
CA ILE A 109 -10.44 7.39 3.40
C ILE A 109 -11.58 6.49 2.87
N GLU A 110 -12.76 6.48 3.49
CA GLU A 110 -13.89 5.68 3.02
C GLU A 110 -14.31 6.07 1.58
N GLY A 111 -14.30 5.10 0.66
CA GLY A 111 -14.71 5.29 -0.73
C GLY A 111 -13.69 6.04 -1.57
N ILE A 112 -12.41 6.03 -1.20
CA ILE A 112 -11.35 6.48 -2.11
C ILE A 112 -11.19 5.48 -3.27
N LYS A 113 -10.67 5.96 -4.40
CA LYS A 113 -10.23 5.12 -5.50
C LYS A 113 -9.22 4.08 -4.99
N SER A 114 -9.30 2.87 -5.52
CA SER A 114 -8.29 1.86 -5.21
C SER A 114 -6.90 2.34 -5.64
N THR A 115 -5.88 2.02 -4.85
CA THR A 115 -4.49 2.37 -5.16
C THR A 115 -4.11 1.91 -6.58
N LYS A 116 -4.47 0.69 -6.98
CA LYS A 116 -4.24 0.19 -8.35
C LYS A 116 -4.79 1.15 -9.41
N LYS A 117 -6.04 1.60 -9.28
CA LYS A 117 -6.67 2.52 -10.23
C LYS A 117 -5.92 3.85 -10.30
N VAL A 118 -5.57 4.42 -9.16
CA VAL A 118 -4.85 5.70 -9.09
C VAL A 118 -3.45 5.60 -9.68
N LEU A 119 -2.73 4.51 -9.41
CA LEU A 119 -1.39 4.29 -9.94
C LEU A 119 -1.40 4.06 -11.47
N GLU A 120 -2.42 3.39 -12.01
CA GLU A 120 -2.63 3.31 -13.47
C GLU A 120 -2.98 4.68 -14.08
N GLU A 121 -3.85 5.47 -13.43
CA GLU A 121 -4.15 6.85 -13.87
C GLU A 121 -2.89 7.70 -13.93
N ALA A 122 -1.99 7.58 -12.94
CA ALA A 122 -0.72 8.30 -12.91
C ALA A 122 0.23 7.87 -14.04
N LYS A 123 0.40 6.57 -14.26
CA LYS A 123 1.20 6.03 -15.39
C LYS A 123 0.67 6.52 -16.73
N ASN A 124 -0.64 6.49 -16.93
CA ASN A 124 -1.28 6.96 -18.17
C ASN A 124 -1.10 8.46 -18.39
N LYS A 125 -1.14 9.26 -17.32
CA LYS A 125 -0.97 10.72 -17.39
C LYS A 125 0.46 11.13 -17.77
N VAL A 126 1.46 10.45 -17.22
CA VAL A 126 2.87 10.68 -17.58
C VAL A 126 3.20 10.12 -18.96
N GLY A 127 2.63 8.96 -19.30
CA GLY A 127 2.87 8.30 -20.57
C GLY A 127 4.30 7.81 -20.73
N GLY A 128 4.76 7.72 -21.99
CA GLY A 128 6.11 7.24 -22.33
C GLY A 128 6.23 5.72 -22.39
N ILE A 129 7.45 5.24 -22.64
CA ILE A 129 7.74 3.80 -22.77
C ILE A 129 7.94 3.23 -21.37
N SER A 130 7.05 2.31 -20.97
CA SER A 130 7.11 1.56 -19.70
C SER A 130 7.25 2.45 -18.45
N PRO A 131 6.29 3.37 -18.19
CA PRO A 131 6.29 4.16 -16.96
C PRO A 131 6.16 3.25 -15.74
N ARG A 132 6.96 3.53 -14.70
CA ARG A 132 6.99 2.75 -13.45
C ARG A 132 6.74 3.66 -12.25
N VAL A 133 5.87 3.24 -11.33
CA VAL A 133 5.71 3.95 -10.06
C VAL A 133 6.83 3.54 -9.12
N LEU A 134 7.58 4.52 -8.62
CA LEU A 134 8.65 4.31 -7.64
C LEU A 134 8.12 4.32 -6.21
N ASP A 135 7.28 5.30 -5.91
CA ASP A 135 6.70 5.53 -4.60
C ASP A 135 5.38 6.28 -4.74
N TRP A 136 4.54 6.17 -3.71
CA TRP A 136 3.35 6.99 -3.57
C TRP A 136 3.07 7.32 -2.10
N ARG A 137 2.37 8.43 -1.93
CA ARG A 137 1.94 8.93 -0.64
C ARG A 137 0.52 9.46 -0.72
N LEU A 138 -0.32 9.06 0.21
CA LEU A 138 -1.64 9.65 0.43
C LEU A 138 -1.52 10.71 1.53
N GLU A 139 -1.88 11.94 1.20
CA GLU A 139 -1.85 13.07 2.13
C GLU A 139 -2.92 14.11 1.79
N LYS A 140 -3.18 15.03 2.72
CA LYS A 140 -4.13 16.12 2.49
C LYS A 140 -3.38 17.39 2.07
N LYS A 141 -3.81 18.00 0.96
CA LYS A 141 -3.29 19.25 0.41
C LYS A 141 -4.45 20.16 0.04
N ASP A 142 -4.44 21.38 0.57
CA ASP A 142 -5.44 22.40 0.33
C ASP A 142 -6.87 21.86 0.56
N GLY A 143 -7.07 21.16 1.68
CA GLY A 143 -8.34 20.53 2.06
C GLY A 143 -8.71 19.27 1.29
N THR A 144 -7.91 18.86 0.30
CA THR A 144 -8.19 17.71 -0.58
C THR A 144 -7.28 16.54 -0.27
N LEU A 145 -7.86 15.34 -0.12
CA LEU A 145 -7.10 14.10 0.01
C LEU A 145 -6.56 13.67 -1.37
N VAL A 146 -5.24 13.58 -1.50
CA VAL A 146 -4.55 13.34 -2.77
C VAL A 146 -3.48 12.26 -2.64
N TYR A 147 -3.32 11.50 -3.73
CA TYR A 147 -2.13 10.69 -3.94
C TYR A 147 -1.05 11.53 -4.64
N ASP A 148 0.11 11.64 -4.01
CA ASP A 148 1.36 12.15 -4.58
C ASP A 148 2.22 10.97 -5.02
N ILE A 149 2.44 10.84 -6.33
CA ILE A 149 2.94 9.63 -6.97
C ILE A 149 4.18 9.97 -7.79
N ASN A 150 5.28 9.28 -7.55
CA ASN A 150 6.50 9.42 -8.31
C ASN A 150 6.57 8.38 -9.42
N VAL A 151 6.47 8.83 -10.67
CA VAL A 151 6.51 7.97 -11.86
C VAL A 151 7.83 8.17 -12.59
N LYS A 152 8.57 7.07 -12.80
CA LYS A 152 9.81 7.04 -13.57
C LYS A 152 9.55 6.58 -15.00
N THR A 153 10.12 7.31 -15.95
CA THR A 153 10.19 6.96 -17.37
C THR A 153 11.65 6.75 -17.78
N ASN A 154 11.89 6.55 -19.07
CA ASN A 154 13.23 6.53 -19.65
C ASN A 154 13.90 7.92 -19.72
N THR A 155 13.15 9.01 -19.60
CA THR A 155 13.66 10.40 -19.68
C THR A 155 13.83 11.07 -18.33
N GLY A 156 13.27 10.51 -17.26
CA GLY A 156 13.36 11.08 -15.91
C GLY A 156 12.28 10.57 -14.97
N SER A 157 11.99 11.35 -13.94
CA SER A 157 10.90 11.10 -12.99
C SER A 157 9.98 12.32 -12.92
N GLU A 158 8.68 12.07 -12.83
CA GLU A 158 7.64 13.08 -12.70
C GLU A 158 6.77 12.79 -11.46
N ARG A 159 6.43 13.85 -10.71
CA ARG A 159 5.50 13.79 -9.59
C ARG A 159 4.09 14.12 -10.08
N VAL A 160 3.15 13.20 -9.88
CA VAL A 160 1.74 13.36 -10.25
C VAL A 160 0.88 13.44 -8.99
N LEU A 161 0.08 14.51 -8.89
CA LEU A 161 -0.97 14.64 -7.89
C LEU A 161 -2.31 14.20 -8.48
N LEU A 162 -2.96 13.24 -7.84
CA LEU A 162 -4.30 12.76 -8.21
C LEU A 162 -5.24 12.79 -7.00
N SER A 163 -6.47 13.24 -7.20
CA SER A 163 -7.54 13.14 -6.20
C SER A 163 -7.72 11.68 -5.76
N ALA A 164 -7.84 11.47 -4.44
CA ALA A 164 -8.19 10.18 -3.88
C ALA A 164 -9.66 9.81 -4.11
N LYS A 165 -10.54 10.78 -4.37
CA LYS A 165 -11.94 10.56 -4.80
C LYS A 165 -12.05 10.49 -6.31
#